data_AF-A0AA96KDW3-F1
#
_entry.id   AF-A0AA96KDW3-F1
#
_cell.length_a   1.000
_cell.length_b   1.000
_cell.length_c   1.000
_cell.angle_alpha   90.00
_cell.angle_beta   90.00
_cell.angle_gamma   90.00
#
_symmetry.space_group_name_H-M   'P 1'
#
loop_
_entity.id
_entity.type
_entity.pdbx_description
1 polymer ?
#
loop_
_entity_poly.entity_id
_entity_poly.type
_entity_poly.pdbx_seq_one_letter_code
_entity_poly.pdbx_strand_id
1 'polypeptide(L)'
;MDIYDFFQNFYVKKVHKEADKANAISTTNRASINDLQEQIDQLSLVCLAMCELMEEIGFNKSMLLKKIEEIDLRDGRKDGKLAKVDTCPGCSRKISPRHIKCIYCGTKVGIKDMISPPV
;
A
#
# COMPACT_ATOMS: atom_id res chain seq x y z
N MET A 1 9.48 0.35 -54.49
CA MET A 1 9.46 0.45 -53.02
C MET A 1 10.83 0.95 -52.61
N ASP A 2 10.87 2.11 -51.99
CA ASP A 2 12.11 2.79 -51.65
C ASP A 2 12.77 2.15 -50.40
N ILE A 3 14.09 2.17 -50.31
CA ILE A 3 14.83 1.65 -49.16
C ILE A 3 14.43 2.41 -47.89
N TYR A 4 14.10 3.70 -48.05
CA TYR A 4 13.60 4.55 -46.98
C TYR A 4 12.27 4.06 -46.38
N ASP A 5 11.32 3.63 -47.23
CA ASP A 5 10.03 3.08 -46.78
C ASP A 5 10.22 1.81 -45.94
N PHE A 6 11.20 0.97 -46.29
CA PHE A 6 11.47 -0.27 -45.54
C PHE A 6 11.96 0.03 -44.12
N PHE A 7 12.94 0.94 -43.99
CA PHE A 7 13.48 1.32 -42.68
C PHE A 7 12.45 2.08 -41.83
N GLN A 8 11.65 2.95 -42.44
CA GLN A 8 10.58 3.66 -41.75
C GLN A 8 9.52 2.69 -41.24
N ASN A 9 9.08 1.73 -42.06
CA ASN A 9 8.14 0.69 -41.64
C ASN A 9 8.71 -0.18 -40.50
N PHE A 10 10.01 -0.48 -40.51
CA PHE A 10 10.65 -1.22 -39.43
C PHE A 10 10.67 -0.44 -38.11
N TYR A 11 11.02 0.85 -38.17
CA TYR A 11 11.03 1.73 -37.00
C TYR A 11 9.62 1.90 -36.40
N VAL A 12 8.62 2.16 -37.26
CA VAL A 12 7.20 2.29 -36.86
C VAL A 12 6.71 0.99 -36.21
N LYS A 13 7.01 -0.17 -36.80
CA LYS A 13 6.67 -1.48 -36.20
C LYS A 13 7.31 -1.69 -34.82
N LYS A 14 8.55 -1.24 -34.62
CA LYS A 14 9.23 -1.34 -33.32
C LYS A 14 8.53 -0.48 -32.26
N VAL A 15 8.21 0.78 -32.60
CA VAL A 15 7.52 1.72 -31.70
C VAL A 15 6.12 1.21 -31.35
N HIS A 16 5.35 0.72 -32.32
CA HIS A 16 4.04 0.11 -32.05
C HIS A 16 4.15 -1.09 -31.13
N LYS A 17 5.13 -1.98 -31.33
CA LYS A 17 5.32 -3.15 -30.47
C LYS A 17 5.66 -2.77 -29.02
N GLU A 18 6.42 -1.69 -28.81
CA GLU A 18 6.69 -1.17 -27.46
C GLU A 18 5.43 -0.55 -26.83
N ALA A 19 4.64 0.20 -27.61
CA ALA A 19 3.37 0.75 -27.15
C ALA A 19 2.34 -0.35 -26.79
N ASP A 20 2.22 -1.38 -27.63
CA ASP A 20 1.33 -2.52 -27.39
C ASP A 20 1.70 -3.29 -26.12
N LYS A 21 3.01 -3.47 -25.87
CA LYS A 21 3.49 -4.06 -24.61
C LYS A 21 3.15 -3.20 -23.41
N ALA A 22 3.36 -1.89 -23.49
CA ALA A 22 3.03 -0.97 -22.41
C ALA A 22 1.52 -0.97 -22.11
N ASN A 23 0.69 -0.99 -23.16
CA ASN A 23 -0.76 -1.10 -23.03
C ASN A 23 -1.17 -2.43 -22.39
N ALA A 24 -0.60 -3.55 -22.84
CA ALA A 24 -0.86 -4.87 -22.25
C ALA A 24 -0.52 -4.89 -20.75
N ILE A 25 0.67 -4.42 -20.36
CA ILE A 25 1.08 -4.32 -18.95
C ILE A 25 0.13 -3.42 -18.16
N SER A 26 -0.26 -2.27 -18.72
CA SER A 26 -1.22 -1.37 -18.07
C SER A 26 -2.58 -2.05 -17.85
N THR A 27 -3.07 -2.83 -18.82
CA THR A 27 -4.34 -3.56 -18.67
C THR A 27 -4.26 -4.65 -17.62
N THR A 28 -3.15 -5.40 -17.57
CA THR A 28 -2.90 -6.42 -16.54
C THR A 28 -2.81 -5.80 -15.16
N ASN A 29 -2.04 -4.71 -15.00
CA ASN A 29 -1.93 -4.02 -13.71
C ASN A 29 -3.28 -3.52 -13.22
N ARG A 30 -4.12 -2.99 -14.13
CA ARG A 30 -5.47 -2.55 -13.78
C ARG A 30 -6.34 -3.72 -13.31
N ALA A 31 -6.25 -4.88 -13.96
CA ALA A 31 -6.95 -6.09 -13.52
C ALA A 31 -6.49 -6.51 -12.12
N SER A 32 -5.18 -6.60 -11.88
CA SER A 32 -4.64 -6.95 -10.56
C SER A 32 -5.04 -5.96 -9.47
N ILE A 33 -5.14 -4.66 -9.77
CA ILE A 33 -5.64 -3.65 -8.81
C ILE A 33 -7.10 -3.93 -8.45
N ASN A 34 -7.94 -4.26 -9.44
CA ASN A 34 -9.34 -4.59 -9.18
C ASN A 34 -9.47 -5.86 -8.33
N ASP A 35 -8.69 -6.90 -8.64
CA ASP A 35 -8.67 -8.15 -7.86
C ASP A 35 -8.23 -7.91 -6.41
N LEU A 36 -7.25 -7.02 -6.20
CA LEU A 36 -6.80 -6.63 -4.87
C LEU A 36 -7.88 -5.81 -4.13
N GLN A 37 -8.59 -4.93 -4.84
CA GLN A 37 -9.70 -4.18 -4.25
C GLN A 37 -10.81 -5.11 -3.80
N GLU A 38 -11.19 -6.09 -4.63
CA GLU A 38 -12.21 -7.09 -4.28
C GLU A 38 -11.80 -7.91 -3.05
N GLN A 39 -10.53 -8.35 -2.98
CA GLN A 39 -10.01 -9.05 -1.81
C GLN A 39 -10.04 -8.18 -0.53
N ILE A 40 -9.74 -6.89 -0.65
CA ILE A 40 -9.82 -5.94 0.48
C ILE A 40 -11.28 -5.78 0.93
N ASP A 41 -12.22 -5.65 -0.01
CA ASP A 41 -13.63 -5.48 0.29
C ASP A 41 -14.19 -6.75 0.97
N GLN A 42 -13.83 -7.93 0.46
CA GLN A 42 -14.17 -9.21 1.06
C GLN A 42 -13.60 -9.35 2.48
N LEU A 43 -12.31 -9.03 2.68
CA LEU A 43 -11.68 -9.05 3.99
C LEU A 43 -12.36 -8.08 4.96
N SER A 44 -12.70 -6.89 4.49
CA SER A 44 -13.38 -5.87 5.28
C SER A 44 -14.76 -6.34 5.74
N LEU A 45 -15.53 -6.98 4.85
CA LEU A 45 -16.84 -7.55 5.17
C LEU A 45 -16.72 -8.66 6.22
N VAL A 46 -15.76 -9.57 6.06
CA VAL A 46 -15.51 -10.65 7.04
C VAL A 46 -15.10 -10.07 8.38
N CYS A 47 -14.18 -9.10 8.41
CA CYS A 47 -13.78 -8.44 9.65
C CYS A 47 -14.95 -7.72 10.34
N LEU A 48 -15.85 -7.09 9.58
CA LEU A 48 -17.05 -6.47 10.15
C LEU A 48 -17.97 -7.51 10.78
N ALA A 49 -18.28 -8.59 10.06
CA ALA A 49 -19.10 -9.68 10.59
C ALA A 49 -18.47 -10.31 11.85
N MET A 50 -17.14 -10.50 11.87
CA MET A 50 -16.43 -10.96 13.06
C MET A 50 -16.58 -9.97 14.23
N CYS A 51 -16.52 -8.66 13.97
CA CYS A 51 -16.70 -7.65 15.02
C CYS A 51 -18.13 -7.68 15.58
N GLU A 52 -19.14 -7.77 14.74
CA GLU A 52 -20.55 -7.86 15.17
C GLU A 52 -20.78 -9.11 16.03
N LEU A 53 -20.29 -10.27 15.61
CA LEU A 53 -20.36 -11.50 16.40
C LEU A 53 -19.61 -11.40 17.73
N MET A 54 -18.48 -10.69 17.77
CA MET A 54 -17.74 -10.45 19.01
C MET A 54 -18.52 -9.51 19.96
N GLU A 55 -19.18 -8.49 19.43
CA GLU A 55 -20.02 -7.58 20.21
C GLU A 55 -21.20 -8.30 20.88
N GLU A 56 -21.82 -9.28 20.22
CA GLU A 56 -22.88 -10.12 20.80
C GLU A 56 -22.41 -10.90 22.05
N ILE A 57 -21.13 -11.25 22.11
CA ILE A 57 -20.50 -11.99 23.22
C ILE A 57 -20.00 -11.01 24.32
N GLY A 58 -20.19 -9.70 24.13
CA GLY A 58 -19.80 -8.65 25.07
C GLY A 58 -18.36 -8.16 24.90
N PHE A 59 -17.68 -8.50 23.80
CA PHE A 59 -16.43 -7.85 23.45
C PHE A 59 -16.70 -6.42 22.97
N ASN A 60 -15.98 -5.46 23.52
CA ASN A 60 -16.11 -4.07 23.09
C ASN A 60 -14.96 -3.64 22.16
N LYS A 61 -15.22 -2.62 21.35
CA LYS A 61 -14.23 -2.00 20.46
C LYS A 61 -12.97 -1.51 21.18
N SER A 62 -13.06 -1.14 22.45
CA SER A 62 -11.91 -0.69 23.24
C SER A 62 -10.91 -1.83 23.55
N MET A 63 -11.40 -3.05 23.73
CA MET A 63 -10.58 -4.25 23.93
C MET A 63 -9.85 -4.61 22.63
N LEU A 64 -10.52 -4.49 21.49
CA LEU A 64 -9.91 -4.67 20.17
C LEU A 64 -8.77 -3.66 19.95
N LEU A 65 -9.02 -2.37 20.23
CA LEU A 65 -8.00 -1.32 20.09
C LEU A 65 -6.78 -1.56 20.98
N LYS A 66 -6.99 -1.95 22.25
CA LYS A 66 -5.90 -2.32 23.16
C LYS A 66 -5.12 -3.53 22.64
N LYS A 67 -5.82 -4.50 22.04
CA LYS A 67 -5.17 -5.69 21.49
C LYS A 67 -4.34 -5.39 20.25
N ILE A 68 -4.81 -4.48 19.39
CA ILE A 68 -4.06 -3.98 18.24
C ILE A 68 -2.79 -3.27 18.70
N GLU A 69 -2.87 -2.41 19.71
CA GLU A 69 -1.70 -1.73 20.30
C GLU A 69 -0.70 -2.74 20.91
N GLU A 70 -1.19 -3.75 21.62
CA GLU A 70 -0.35 -4.85 22.11
C GLU A 70 0.38 -5.59 20.99
N ILE A 71 -0.30 -5.89 19.87
CA ILE A 71 0.27 -6.63 18.75
C ILE A 71 1.31 -5.77 18.02
N ASP A 72 1.03 -4.49 17.77
CA ASP A 72 1.97 -3.55 17.13
C ASP A 72 3.27 -3.40 17.97
N LEU A 73 3.12 -3.27 19.30
CA LEU A 73 4.26 -3.22 20.22
C LEU A 73 5.05 -4.53 20.27
N ARG A 74 4.42 -5.69 20.03
CA ARG A 74 5.10 -6.98 19.94
C ARG A 74 5.89 -7.12 18.63
N ASP A 75 5.33 -6.66 17.52
CA ASP A 75 5.97 -6.71 16.21
C ASP A 75 7.17 -5.75 16.11
N GLY A 76 7.09 -4.62 16.82
CA GLY A 76 8.19 -3.66 16.94
C GLY A 76 9.46 -4.17 17.65
N ARG A 77 9.44 -5.36 18.27
CA ARG A 77 10.58 -5.91 19.02
C ARG A 77 11.52 -6.81 18.22
N LYS A 78 11.24 -7.08 16.94
CA LYS A 78 12.03 -8.02 16.11
C LYS A 78 12.92 -7.40 15.04
N ASP A 79 12.95 -6.07 14.91
CA ASP A 79 13.88 -5.41 13.98
C ASP A 79 14.70 -4.39 14.78
N GLY A 80 15.92 -4.79 15.17
CA GLY A 80 16.81 -4.10 16.12
C GLY A 80 17.39 -2.77 15.62
N LYS A 81 16.58 -1.91 15.01
CA LYS A 81 16.92 -0.53 14.70
C LYS A 81 15.82 0.34 15.30
N LEU A 82 16.16 1.02 16.40
CA LEU A 82 15.36 2.10 17.00
C LEU A 82 15.16 3.21 15.96
N ALA A 83 14.16 3.03 15.10
CA ALA A 83 13.73 4.06 14.17
C ALA A 83 12.93 5.09 14.98
N LYS A 84 13.25 6.38 14.81
CA LYS A 84 12.56 7.49 15.49
C LYS A 84 11.05 7.32 15.30
N VAL A 85 10.32 7.29 16.41
CA VAL A 85 8.86 7.11 16.41
C VAL A 85 8.24 8.47 16.07
N ASP A 86 7.65 8.57 14.89
CA ASP A 86 6.95 9.78 14.47
C ASP A 86 5.50 9.74 15.01
N THR A 87 5.04 10.87 15.56
CA THR A 87 3.65 11.04 15.98
C THR A 87 2.78 11.48 14.81
N CYS A 88 1.61 10.86 14.67
CA CYS A 88 0.64 11.24 13.66
C CYS A 88 0.16 12.69 13.84
N PRO A 89 0.20 13.56 12.82
CA PRO A 89 -0.38 14.89 12.91
C PRO A 89 -1.91 14.88 12.98
N GLY A 90 -2.58 13.80 12.53
CA GLY A 90 -4.04 13.70 12.49
C GLY A 90 -4.69 13.09 13.73
N CYS A 91 -4.03 12.14 14.39
CA CYS A 91 -4.59 11.44 15.56
C CYS A 91 -3.66 11.38 16.77
N SER A 92 -2.49 12.03 16.70
CA SER A 92 -1.46 12.08 17.75
C SER A 92 -0.95 10.73 18.26
N ARG A 93 -1.26 9.63 17.57
CA ARG A 93 -0.75 8.29 17.90
C ARG A 93 0.66 8.08 17.37
N LYS A 94 1.45 7.28 18.07
CA LYS A 94 2.78 6.84 17.65
C LYS A 94 2.64 5.97 16.39
N ILE A 95 3.46 6.24 15.38
CA ILE A 95 3.50 5.49 14.13
C ILE A 95 4.95 5.09 13.85
N SER A 96 5.13 3.86 13.35
CA SER A 96 6.43 3.44 12.84
C SER A 96 6.78 4.23 11.57
N PRO A 97 8.02 4.76 11.45
CA PRO A 97 8.43 5.61 10.32
C PRO A 97 8.44 4.88 8.96
N ARG A 98 8.17 3.57 8.94
CA ARG A 98 7.98 2.79 7.71
C ARG A 98 6.66 3.08 7.00
N HIS A 99 5.67 3.64 7.68
CA HIS A 99 4.34 3.82 7.11
C HIS A 99 4.14 5.24 6.55
N ILE A 100 3.86 5.34 5.25
CA ILE A 100 3.54 6.59 4.54
C ILE A 100 2.15 7.14 4.94
N LYS A 101 1.31 6.29 5.53
CA LYS A 101 -0.02 6.64 6.04
C LYS A 101 -0.20 6.06 7.46
N CYS A 102 -0.88 6.81 8.31
CA CYS A 102 -1.26 6.34 9.64
C CYS A 102 -2.21 5.14 9.53
N ILE A 103 -1.87 4.04 10.21
CA ILE A 103 -2.71 2.82 10.27
C ILE A 103 -4.05 3.10 10.96
N TYR A 104 -4.09 4.04 11.90
CA TYR A 104 -5.28 4.31 12.71
C TYR A 104 -6.28 5.28 12.07
N CYS A 105 -5.80 6.33 11.39
CA CYS A 105 -6.66 7.40 10.85
C CYS A 105 -6.48 7.65 9.35
N GLY A 106 -5.54 6.97 8.69
CA GLY A 106 -5.28 7.11 7.26
C GLY A 106 -4.54 8.39 6.85
N THR A 107 -4.27 9.33 7.77
CA THR A 107 -3.53 10.57 7.48
C THR A 107 -2.14 10.26 6.93
N LYS A 108 -1.75 10.91 5.83
CA LYS A 108 -0.41 10.79 5.26
C LYS A 108 0.62 11.35 6.25
N VAL A 109 1.62 10.55 6.61
CA VAL A 109 2.71 10.94 7.51
C VAL A 109 3.96 10.95 6.65
N GLY A 110 4.37 12.13 6.22
CA GLY A 110 5.39 12.30 5.20
C GLY A 110 6.78 11.95 5.71
N ILE A 111 7.45 11.06 5.00
CA ILE A 111 8.91 10.84 5.08
C ILE A 111 9.59 12.15 4.65
N LYS A 112 10.02 13.00 5.58
CA LYS A 112 10.76 14.23 5.23
C LYS A 112 12.28 14.12 5.36
N ASP A 113 12.85 13.07 5.98
CA ASP A 113 14.29 13.08 6.30
C ASP A 113 15.09 11.81 5.87
N MET A 114 14.74 11.14 4.76
CA MET A 114 15.52 9.98 4.26
C MET A 114 16.15 10.14 2.88
N ILE A 115 16.39 11.37 2.41
CA ILE A 115 17.28 11.61 1.27
C ILE A 115 18.13 12.87 1.53
N SER A 116 19.19 12.73 2.31
CA SER A 116 20.40 13.55 2.08
C SER A 116 21.40 12.66 1.35
N PRO A 117 21.79 12.95 0.10
CA PRO A 117 22.90 12.25 -0.54
C PRO A 117 24.18 12.51 0.27
N PRO A 118 25.09 11.53 0.42
CA PRO A 118 26.40 11.83 0.97
C PRO A 118 27.10 12.82 0.03
N VAL A 119 27.60 13.91 0.60
CA VAL A 119 28.50 14.88 -0.05
C VAL A 119 29.82 14.19 -0.39
#